data_AF-A0A6L9L8Z3-F1
#
_entry.id   AF-A0A6L9L8Z3-F1
#
_cell.length_a   1.000
_cell.length_b   1.000
_cell.length_c   1.000
_cell.angle_alpha   90.00
_cell.angle_beta   90.00
_cell.angle_gamma   90.00
#
_symmetry.space_group_name_H-M   'P 1'
#
loop_
_entity.id
_entity.type
_entity.pdbx_description
1 polymer ?
#
loop_
_entity_poly.entity_id
_entity_poly.type
_entity_poly.pdbx_seq_one_letter_code
_entity_poly.pdbx_strand_id
1 'polypeptide(L)'
;MIKVKLRKKPITDGRTSLYLDYYPAIPHPDTGKSTRREFLGMYLFNRPKTPADKQQNSETLALAETIRAKRQIEVQSGAYGFLSKKIQNTCFVAYCESLTTSRTGSNKEGWESALHYLRDFTGGSLKLSDLTLKKCRDFRAYMITAPSQRTGEPLATNSAVGYFNKFKAALKQAYKDGLISTDLGSRVEAIKTQETHREYLTLEELQLLAKTDLPQLPVLKQAALFSALTGLRYSDIESLTWNQIRHDKNNGYYIHFTQRKTKGTEVLPISEQAVGLLGDRLGDSQLILPGLTYSAYWNKVLKQWVKEAGITKPITFHSFRHTYATLQLSLGTDIYTVSKMLGHRELKTTQIYAKIIDQSKREAADKIKL
;
A
#
# COMPACT_ATOMS: atom_id res chain seq x y z
N MET A 1 -18.39 32.21 1.43
CA MET A 1 -17.07 32.44 0.79
C MET A 1 -16.27 33.41 1.66
N ILE A 2 -15.04 33.05 2.02
CA ILE A 2 -14.18 33.92 2.85
C ILE A 2 -13.75 35.15 2.02
N LYS A 3 -13.89 36.33 2.62
CA LYS A 3 -13.52 37.62 2.01
C LYS A 3 -12.18 38.09 2.58
N VAL A 4 -11.29 38.55 1.70
CA VAL A 4 -9.99 39.14 2.06
C VAL A 4 -10.01 40.63 1.77
N LYS A 5 -9.85 41.45 2.82
CA LYS A 5 -9.82 42.92 2.72
C LYS A 5 -8.49 43.47 3.16
N LEU A 6 -7.92 44.39 2.39
CA LEU A 6 -6.78 45.17 2.84
C LEU A 6 -7.24 46.23 3.85
N ARG A 7 -6.54 46.32 4.98
CA ARG A 7 -6.85 47.24 6.08
C ARG A 7 -5.59 47.95 6.54
N LYS A 8 -5.82 49.09 7.21
CA LYS A 8 -4.79 50.00 7.72
C LYS A 8 -4.89 50.03 9.24
N LYS A 9 -3.75 49.97 9.93
CA LYS A 9 -3.64 50.16 11.39
C LYS A 9 -2.57 51.20 11.69
N PRO A 10 -2.91 52.34 12.32
CA PRO A 10 -1.91 53.28 12.80
C PRO A 10 -0.94 52.60 13.77
N ILE A 11 0.35 52.90 13.64
CA ILE A 11 1.41 52.45 14.55
C ILE A 11 2.20 53.65 15.07
N THR A 12 3.11 53.42 16.03
CA THR A 12 4.05 54.42 16.53
C THR A 12 4.92 54.99 15.40
N ASP A 13 5.57 56.13 15.63
CA ASP A 13 6.48 56.78 14.66
C ASP A 13 5.79 57.32 13.39
N GLY A 14 4.52 57.72 13.47
CA GLY A 14 3.85 58.42 12.36
C GLY A 14 3.65 57.56 11.10
N ARG A 15 3.59 56.23 11.26
CA ARG A 15 3.38 55.27 10.18
C ARG A 15 2.03 54.54 10.32
N THR A 16 1.58 53.95 9.22
CA THR A 16 0.41 53.08 9.16
C THR A 16 0.83 51.72 8.62
N SER A 17 0.58 50.66 9.38
CA SER A 17 0.83 49.27 8.96
C SER A 17 -0.33 48.74 8.12
N LEU A 18 -0.01 48.00 7.06
CA LEU A 18 -0.96 47.31 6.20
C LEU A 18 -1.12 45.85 6.63
N TYR A 19 -2.37 45.38 6.68
CA TYR A 19 -2.71 44.00 7.02
C TYR A 19 -3.95 43.53 6.24
N LEU A 20 -4.07 42.22 6.08
CA LEU A 20 -5.25 41.58 5.50
C LEU A 20 -6.21 41.15 6.61
N ASP A 21 -7.50 41.45 6.42
CA ASP A 21 -8.60 41.03 7.28
C ASP A 21 -9.42 39.94 6.57
N TYR A 22 -9.56 38.79 7.23
CA TYR A 22 -10.28 37.61 6.76
C TYR A 22 -11.63 37.50 7.47
N TYR A 23 -12.70 37.27 6.69
CA TYR A 23 -14.03 36.99 7.23
C TYR A 23 -14.77 35.91 6.42
N PRO A 24 -15.20 34.79 7.05
CA PRO A 24 -14.89 34.37 8.43
C PRO A 24 -13.39 34.13 8.66
N ALA A 25 -13.00 33.89 9.92
CA ALA A 25 -11.61 33.63 10.29
C ALA A 25 -11.06 32.40 9.54
N ILE A 26 -9.76 32.42 9.26
CA ILE A 26 -9.03 31.31 8.63
C ILE A 26 -8.05 30.68 9.63
N PRO A 27 -7.68 29.41 9.48
CA PRO A 27 -6.60 28.83 10.27
C PRO A 27 -5.28 29.56 10.00
N HIS A 28 -4.57 29.95 11.06
CA HIS A 28 -3.26 30.57 10.95
C HIS A 28 -2.23 29.55 10.44
N PRO A 29 -1.42 29.87 9.41
CA PRO A 29 -0.53 28.90 8.77
C PRO A 29 0.51 28.28 9.71
N ASP A 30 0.97 29.04 10.72
CA ASP A 30 1.99 28.56 11.67
C ASP A 30 1.43 27.85 12.91
N THR A 31 0.19 28.17 13.32
CA THR A 31 -0.35 27.75 14.64
C THR A 31 -1.64 26.95 14.57
N GLY A 32 -2.30 26.89 13.40
CA GLY A 32 -3.60 26.25 13.20
C GLY A 32 -4.77 26.93 13.88
N LYS A 33 -4.53 27.89 14.79
CA LYS A 33 -5.58 28.66 15.48
C LYS A 33 -6.29 29.59 14.51
N SER A 34 -7.58 29.82 14.73
CA SER A 34 -8.35 30.79 13.93
C SER A 34 -7.73 32.18 14.05
N THR A 35 -7.34 32.77 12.92
CA THR A 35 -6.91 34.15 12.81
C THR A 35 -7.81 34.90 11.84
N ARG A 36 -7.99 36.19 12.13
CA ARG A 36 -8.64 37.13 11.21
C ARG A 36 -7.66 38.08 10.55
N ARG A 37 -6.39 38.10 10.95
CA ARG A 37 -5.44 39.14 10.55
C ARG A 37 -4.10 38.55 10.11
N GLU A 38 -3.56 39.06 9.00
CA GLU A 38 -2.19 38.81 8.51
C GLU A 38 -1.53 40.17 8.25
N PHE A 39 -0.52 40.53 9.05
CA PHE A 39 0.23 41.79 8.85
C PHE A 39 1.27 41.61 7.75
N LEU A 40 1.31 42.54 6.78
CA LEU A 40 2.15 42.42 5.59
C LEU A 40 3.60 42.87 5.81
N GLY A 41 3.90 43.48 6.97
CA GLY A 41 5.20 44.13 7.19
C GLY A 41 5.43 45.36 6.30
N MET A 42 4.37 45.87 5.67
CA MET A 42 4.39 47.04 4.81
C MET A 42 3.84 48.25 5.57
N TYR A 43 4.48 49.40 5.38
CA TYR A 43 4.19 50.61 6.13
C TYR A 43 4.01 51.80 5.19
N LEU A 44 3.06 52.66 5.53
CA LEU A 44 2.81 53.93 4.86
C LEU A 44 3.22 55.07 5.79
N PHE A 45 3.74 56.15 5.22
CA PHE A 45 3.91 57.42 5.93
C PHE A 45 2.54 58.07 6.14
N ASN A 46 2.21 58.45 7.38
CA ASN A 46 0.93 59.12 7.67
C ASN A 46 0.87 60.53 7.07
N ARG A 47 2.03 61.20 6.98
CA ARG A 47 2.19 62.55 6.42
C ARG A 47 3.40 62.55 5.47
N PRO A 48 3.28 62.04 4.23
CA PRO A 48 4.37 62.05 3.25
C PRO A 48 4.71 63.50 2.89
N LYS A 49 5.97 63.91 3.11
CA LYS A 49 6.41 65.31 2.92
C LYS A 49 7.03 65.52 1.55
N THR A 50 7.71 64.50 1.02
CA THR A 50 8.40 64.58 -0.27
C THR A 50 7.58 63.90 -1.39
N PRO A 51 7.83 64.24 -2.68
CA PRO A 51 7.29 63.48 -3.80
C PRO A 51 7.66 61.99 -3.76
N ALA A 52 8.88 61.66 -3.31
CA ALA A 52 9.34 60.29 -3.13
C ALA A 52 8.50 59.53 -2.08
N ASP A 53 8.17 60.16 -0.95
CA ASP A 53 7.32 59.55 0.09
C ASP A 53 5.92 59.21 -0.45
N LYS A 54 5.36 60.11 -1.29
CA LYS A 54 4.05 59.89 -1.93
C LYS A 54 4.10 58.75 -2.93
N GLN A 55 5.16 58.68 -3.73
CA GLN A 55 5.39 57.59 -4.69
C GLN A 55 5.55 56.25 -3.96
N GLN A 56 6.37 56.19 -2.92
CA GLN A 56 6.57 54.99 -2.11
C GLN A 56 5.26 54.50 -1.48
N ASN A 57 4.43 55.41 -0.95
CA ASN A 57 3.11 55.05 -0.43
C ASN A 57 2.21 54.44 -1.52
N SER A 58 2.23 54.99 -2.73
CA SER A 58 1.45 54.49 -3.87
C SER A 58 1.90 53.10 -4.30
N GLU A 59 3.20 52.89 -4.48
CA GLU A 59 3.78 51.60 -4.85
C GLU A 59 3.52 50.53 -3.77
N THR A 60 3.68 50.90 -2.50
CA THR A 60 3.40 50.02 -1.36
C THR A 60 1.92 49.60 -1.34
N LEU A 61 1.00 50.52 -1.61
CA LEU A 61 -0.43 50.22 -1.70
C LEU A 61 -0.76 49.29 -2.88
N ALA A 62 -0.18 49.54 -4.06
CA ALA A 62 -0.38 48.70 -5.24
C ALA A 62 0.11 47.25 -5.01
N LEU A 63 1.27 47.11 -4.36
CA LEU A 63 1.81 45.81 -3.98
C LEU A 63 0.90 45.12 -2.96
N ALA A 64 0.43 45.84 -1.94
CA ALA A 64 -0.46 45.30 -0.92
C ALA A 64 -1.80 44.83 -1.50
N GLU A 65 -2.37 45.56 -2.49
CA GLU A 65 -3.57 45.12 -3.21
C GLU A 65 -3.32 43.89 -4.08
N THR A 66 -2.16 43.80 -4.72
CA THR A 66 -1.76 42.59 -5.46
C THR A 66 -1.69 41.37 -4.54
N ILE A 67 -1.12 41.52 -3.34
CA ILE A 67 -1.08 40.46 -2.32
C ILE A 67 -2.49 40.10 -1.86
N ARG A 68 -3.37 41.08 -1.60
CA ARG A 68 -4.77 40.85 -1.23
C ARG A 68 -5.52 40.08 -2.31
N ALA A 69 -5.36 40.44 -3.58
CA ALA A 69 -6.00 39.75 -4.71
C ALA A 69 -5.52 38.30 -4.81
N LYS A 70 -4.22 38.06 -4.70
CA LYS A 70 -3.65 36.71 -4.68
C LYS A 70 -4.21 35.88 -3.52
N ARG A 71 -4.25 36.44 -2.31
CA ARG A 71 -4.84 35.79 -1.12
C ARG A 71 -6.32 35.47 -1.33
N GLN A 72 -7.09 36.35 -1.95
CA GLN A 72 -8.50 36.09 -2.27
C GLN A 72 -8.70 34.87 -3.18
N ILE A 73 -7.82 34.67 -4.17
CA ILE A 73 -7.82 33.50 -5.05
C ILE A 73 -7.44 32.23 -4.26
N GLU A 74 -6.40 32.29 -3.43
CA GLU A 74 -5.96 31.16 -2.59
C GLU A 74 -7.05 30.71 -1.61
N VAL A 75 -7.75 31.69 -1.06
CA VAL A 75 -8.90 31.49 -0.19
C VAL A 75 -10.05 30.81 -0.96
N GLN A 76 -10.32 31.25 -2.18
CA GLN A 76 -11.36 30.64 -3.02
C GLN A 76 -11.01 29.22 -3.48
N SER A 77 -9.72 28.92 -3.70
CA SER A 77 -9.25 27.60 -4.14
C SER A 77 -9.04 26.60 -3.01
N GLY A 78 -9.20 26.99 -1.75
CA GLY A 78 -8.95 26.12 -0.61
C GLY A 78 -7.46 25.93 -0.27
N ALA A 79 -6.56 26.63 -0.95
CA ALA A 79 -5.11 26.55 -0.79
C ALA A 79 -4.58 27.49 0.31
N TYR A 80 -5.29 27.55 1.45
CA TYR A 80 -4.91 28.42 2.57
C TYR A 80 -3.62 27.93 3.22
N GLY A 81 -2.64 28.84 3.38
CA GLY A 81 -1.41 28.53 4.09
C GLY A 81 -0.38 27.83 3.23
N PHE A 82 0.16 28.54 2.23
CA PHE A 82 1.34 28.12 1.47
C PHE A 82 2.55 28.01 2.41
N LEU A 83 2.59 26.89 3.13
CA LEU A 83 3.62 26.37 4.02
C LEU A 83 4.24 27.46 4.90
N SER A 84 3.88 27.47 6.18
CA SER A 84 4.67 28.19 7.18
C SER A 84 6.16 27.93 6.94
N LYS A 85 7.04 28.92 7.20
CA LYS A 85 8.51 28.70 7.16
C LYS A 85 8.92 27.45 7.97
N LYS A 86 8.12 27.10 9.00
CA LYS A 86 8.26 25.89 9.82
C LYS A 86 7.91 24.61 9.06
N ILE A 87 6.81 24.57 8.29
CA ILE A 87 6.44 23.41 7.46
C ILE A 87 7.37 23.29 6.23
N GLN A 88 7.81 24.39 5.61
CA GLN A 88 8.75 24.35 4.46
C GLN A 88 10.08 23.67 4.80
N ASN A 89 10.57 23.87 6.02
CA ASN A 89 11.80 23.24 6.52
C ASN A 89 11.60 21.82 7.07
N THR A 90 10.38 21.27 6.99
CA THR A 90 10.15 19.89 7.40
C THR A 90 10.80 18.93 6.41
N CYS A 91 11.53 17.96 6.93
CA CYS A 91 12.17 16.92 6.14
C CYS A 91 11.13 15.85 5.77
N PHE A 92 10.89 15.66 4.47
CA PHE A 92 10.03 14.62 3.93
C PHE A 92 10.51 13.21 4.28
N VAL A 93 11.82 12.98 4.37
CA VAL A 93 12.38 11.69 4.81
C VAL A 93 11.95 11.38 6.25
N ALA A 94 12.08 12.36 7.16
CA ALA A 94 11.64 12.22 8.55
C ALA A 94 10.11 12.04 8.68
N TYR A 95 9.34 12.67 7.78
CA TYR A 95 7.90 12.41 7.70
C TYR A 95 7.59 10.98 7.23
N CYS A 96 8.32 10.45 6.23
CA CYS A 96 8.19 9.04 5.83
C CYS A 96 8.58 8.07 6.96
N GLU A 97 9.57 8.43 7.78
CA GLU A 97 9.95 7.68 8.99
C GLU A 97 8.81 7.59 9.99
N SER A 98 8.18 8.72 10.34
CA SER A 98 7.07 8.73 11.31
C SER A 98 5.89 7.89 10.82
N LEU A 99 5.58 7.98 9.52
CA LEU A 99 4.59 7.10 8.90
C LEU A 99 4.98 5.63 9.05
N THR A 100 6.24 5.28 8.79
CA THR A 100 6.74 3.89 8.86
C THR A 100 6.63 3.30 10.26
N THR A 101 7.00 4.06 11.30
CA THR A 101 6.94 3.63 12.71
C THR A 101 5.52 3.28 13.17
N SER A 102 4.48 3.91 12.60
CA SER A 102 3.08 3.64 12.94
C SER A 102 2.53 2.30 12.42
N ARG A 103 3.32 1.55 11.62
CA ARG A 103 2.87 0.33 10.93
C ARG A 103 3.39 -0.94 11.58
N THR A 104 2.74 -2.06 11.28
CA THR A 104 3.05 -3.37 11.86
C THR A 104 3.18 -4.46 10.80
N GLY A 105 3.87 -5.55 11.17
CA GLY A 105 4.07 -6.75 10.35
C GLY A 105 4.78 -6.47 9.01
N SER A 106 4.50 -7.32 8.02
CA SER A 106 5.12 -7.23 6.67
C SER A 106 4.84 -5.92 5.93
N ASN A 107 3.79 -5.19 6.32
CA ASN A 107 3.59 -3.84 5.78
C ASN A 107 4.69 -2.89 6.27
N LYS A 108 5.07 -2.96 7.55
CA LYS A 108 6.17 -2.15 8.11
C LYS A 108 7.48 -2.41 7.37
N GLU A 109 7.85 -3.68 7.19
CA GLU A 109 9.07 -4.08 6.46
C GLU A 109 9.12 -3.49 5.06
N GLY A 110 8.01 -3.55 4.31
CA GLY A 110 7.94 -2.95 2.98
C GLY A 110 8.05 -1.41 2.97
N TRP A 111 7.62 -0.74 4.04
CA TRP A 111 7.83 0.70 4.23
C TRP A 111 9.27 1.02 4.62
N GLU A 112 9.91 0.20 5.47
CA GLU A 112 11.31 0.34 5.85
C GLU A 112 12.24 0.19 4.64
N SER A 113 12.00 -0.79 3.77
CA SER A 113 12.75 -0.92 2.51
C SER A 113 12.56 0.30 1.61
N ALA A 114 11.33 0.78 1.43
CA ALA A 114 11.06 1.98 0.63
C ALA A 114 11.75 3.23 1.19
N LEU A 115 11.77 3.38 2.52
CA LEU A 115 12.44 4.47 3.21
C LEU A 115 13.97 4.39 3.05
N HIS A 116 14.56 3.19 3.09
CA HIS A 116 15.98 3.01 2.83
C HIS A 116 16.37 3.56 1.45
N TYR A 117 15.65 3.16 0.40
CA TYR A 117 15.90 3.65 -0.96
C TYR A 117 15.67 5.16 -1.10
N LEU A 118 14.68 5.71 -0.39
CA LEU A 118 14.50 7.15 -0.34
C LEU A 118 15.71 7.85 0.31
N ARG A 119 16.21 7.34 1.44
CA ARG A 119 17.38 7.90 2.11
C ARG A 119 18.63 7.82 1.22
N ASP A 120 18.85 6.72 0.53
CA ASP A 120 19.97 6.55 -0.39
C ASP A 120 19.91 7.60 -1.53
N PHE A 121 18.74 7.73 -2.17
CA PHE A 121 18.54 8.72 -3.23
C PHE A 121 18.70 10.18 -2.77
N THR A 122 18.29 10.51 -1.54
CA THR A 122 18.30 11.89 -1.05
C THR A 122 19.52 12.23 -0.19
N GLY A 123 20.43 11.29 0.08
CA GLY A 123 21.47 11.47 1.10
C GLY A 123 20.90 11.67 2.52
N GLY A 124 19.73 11.08 2.79
CA GLY A 124 19.08 11.12 4.11
C GLY A 124 18.20 12.35 4.40
N SER A 125 18.18 13.38 3.55
CA SER A 125 17.35 14.56 3.77
C SER A 125 16.71 15.09 2.48
N LEU A 126 15.42 15.43 2.56
CA LEU A 126 14.69 16.08 1.47
C LEU A 126 13.68 17.03 2.07
N LYS A 127 13.83 18.34 1.86
CA LYS A 127 12.86 19.32 2.35
C LYS A 127 11.57 19.22 1.54
N LEU A 128 10.44 19.48 2.18
CA LEU A 128 9.15 19.58 1.50
C LEU A 128 9.14 20.67 0.42
N SER A 129 9.89 21.76 0.59
CA SER A 129 10.05 22.81 -0.43
C SER A 129 10.69 22.30 -1.72
N ASP A 130 11.58 21.31 -1.61
CA ASP A 130 12.37 20.79 -2.73
C ASP A 130 11.66 19.59 -3.39
N LEU A 131 10.51 19.19 -2.84
CA LEU A 131 9.69 18.10 -3.33
C LEU A 131 8.86 18.57 -4.53
N THR A 132 9.45 18.43 -5.71
CA THR A 132 8.84 18.79 -6.99
C THR A 132 8.41 17.54 -7.79
N LEU A 133 7.57 17.73 -8.81
CA LEU A 133 7.23 16.64 -9.74
C LEU A 133 8.48 16.08 -10.43
N LYS A 134 9.46 16.94 -10.76
CA LYS A 134 10.75 16.50 -11.30
C LYS A 134 11.48 15.58 -10.31
N LYS A 135 11.60 15.98 -9.04
CA LYS A 135 12.25 15.16 -8.01
C LYS A 135 11.56 13.81 -7.82
N CYS A 136 10.23 13.76 -7.94
CA CYS A 136 9.47 12.51 -7.89
C CYS A 136 9.77 11.59 -9.10
N ARG A 137 9.93 12.16 -10.30
CA ARG A 137 10.33 11.42 -11.51
C ARG A 137 11.78 10.96 -11.45
N ASP A 138 12.67 11.77 -10.90
CA ASP A 138 14.07 11.40 -10.67
C ASP A 138 14.15 10.21 -9.71
N PHE A 139 13.39 10.23 -8.60
CA PHE A 139 13.31 9.09 -7.68
C PHE A 139 12.71 7.85 -8.35
N ARG A 140 11.68 8.02 -9.19
CA ARG A 140 11.10 6.92 -9.98
C ARG A 140 12.16 6.27 -10.89
N ALA A 141 12.97 7.06 -11.58
CA ALA A 141 14.03 6.56 -12.44
C ALA A 141 15.10 5.81 -11.62
N TYR A 142 15.53 6.38 -10.50
CA TYR A 142 16.43 5.72 -9.55
C TYR A 142 15.88 4.36 -9.09
N MET A 143 14.60 4.27 -8.71
CA MET A 143 13.99 3.01 -8.26
C MET A 143 14.07 1.86 -9.28
N ILE A 144 14.12 2.18 -10.58
CA ILE A 144 14.22 1.17 -11.66
C ILE A 144 15.63 0.58 -11.73
N THR A 145 16.66 1.36 -11.38
CA THR A 145 18.07 0.97 -11.47
C THR A 145 18.71 0.73 -10.10
N ALA A 146 17.99 0.97 -9.00
CA ALA A 146 18.53 0.90 -7.65
C ALA A 146 19.00 -0.52 -7.32
N PRO A 147 20.15 -0.66 -6.65
CA PRO A 147 20.70 -1.96 -6.30
C PRO A 147 19.90 -2.62 -5.17
N SER A 148 19.69 -3.92 -5.27
CA SER A 148 19.11 -4.76 -4.23
C SER A 148 20.06 -4.84 -3.03
N GLN A 149 19.57 -4.54 -1.83
CA GLN A 149 20.36 -4.65 -0.59
C GLN A 149 20.93 -6.06 -0.35
N ARG A 150 20.34 -7.09 -0.95
CA ARG A 150 20.73 -8.49 -0.76
C ARG A 150 21.76 -8.97 -1.78
N THR A 151 21.72 -8.44 -3.01
CA THR A 151 22.46 -9.00 -4.15
C THR A 151 23.38 -8.00 -4.83
N GLY A 152 23.26 -6.70 -4.56
CA GLY A 152 23.98 -5.65 -5.30
C GLY A 152 23.42 -5.40 -6.71
N GLU A 153 22.88 -6.44 -7.35
CA GLU A 153 22.18 -6.35 -8.65
C GLU A 153 20.94 -5.44 -8.63
N PRO A 154 20.51 -4.89 -9.78
CA PRO A 154 19.29 -4.08 -9.86
C PRO A 154 18.06 -4.75 -9.25
N LEU A 155 17.21 -3.95 -8.60
CA LEU A 155 15.94 -4.42 -8.03
C LEU A 155 15.08 -5.12 -9.09
N ALA A 156 14.45 -6.23 -8.69
CA ALA A 156 13.37 -6.80 -9.48
C ALA A 156 12.25 -5.77 -9.69
N THR A 157 11.71 -5.70 -10.92
CA THR A 157 10.72 -4.69 -11.34
C THR A 157 9.56 -4.55 -10.34
N ASN A 158 8.99 -5.67 -9.88
CA ASN A 158 7.84 -5.64 -8.98
C ASN A 158 8.20 -5.22 -7.54
N SER A 159 9.45 -5.41 -7.11
CA SER A 159 9.96 -4.85 -5.85
C SER A 159 10.07 -3.33 -5.95
N ALA A 160 10.64 -2.83 -7.05
CA ALA A 160 10.70 -1.38 -7.32
C ALA A 160 9.30 -0.75 -7.37
N VAL A 161 8.32 -1.40 -8.03
CA VAL A 161 6.90 -0.99 -8.00
C VAL A 161 6.37 -0.94 -6.58
N GLY A 162 6.61 -1.97 -5.77
CA GLY A 162 6.16 -2.06 -4.39
C GLY A 162 6.66 -0.89 -3.53
N TYR A 163 7.97 -0.63 -3.58
CA TYR A 163 8.61 0.46 -2.84
C TYR A 163 8.20 1.84 -3.36
N PHE A 164 8.13 2.02 -4.67
CA PHE A 164 7.69 3.29 -5.26
C PHE A 164 6.22 3.61 -4.93
N ASN A 165 5.35 2.60 -4.86
CA ASN A 165 3.96 2.81 -4.42
C ASN A 165 3.85 3.27 -2.96
N LYS A 166 4.80 2.89 -2.09
CA LYS A 166 4.87 3.37 -0.71
C LYS A 166 5.26 4.84 -0.67
N PHE A 167 6.23 5.24 -1.50
CA PHE A 167 6.55 6.66 -1.71
C PHE A 167 5.35 7.45 -2.24
N LYS A 168 4.63 6.96 -3.25
CA LYS A 168 3.40 7.60 -3.74
C LYS A 168 2.33 7.72 -2.65
N ALA A 169 2.19 6.72 -1.79
CA ALA A 169 1.28 6.76 -0.66
C ALA A 169 1.69 7.82 0.37
N ALA A 170 3.00 7.97 0.64
CA ALA A 170 3.53 9.03 1.50
C ALA A 170 3.27 10.43 0.93
N LEU A 171 3.47 10.63 -0.37
CA LEU A 171 3.13 11.88 -1.07
C LEU A 171 1.65 12.22 -0.94
N LYS A 172 0.78 11.23 -1.14
CA LYS A 172 -0.66 11.41 -1.03
C LYS A 172 -1.07 11.76 0.41
N GLN A 173 -0.44 11.15 1.41
CA GLN A 173 -0.70 11.49 2.81
C GLN A 173 -0.19 12.89 3.15
N ALA A 174 1.01 13.28 2.70
CA ALA A 174 1.53 14.63 2.89
C ALA A 174 0.60 15.70 2.29
N TYR A 175 0.00 15.42 1.13
CA TYR A 175 -1.00 16.31 0.54
C TYR A 175 -2.27 16.41 1.41
N LYS A 176 -2.81 15.28 1.87
CA LYS A 176 -3.97 15.26 2.77
C LYS A 176 -3.72 15.97 4.10
N ASP A 177 -2.49 15.87 4.61
CA ASP A 177 -2.06 16.53 5.85
C ASP A 177 -1.75 18.02 5.64
N GLY A 178 -1.88 18.56 4.42
CA GLY A 178 -1.61 19.95 4.10
C GLY A 178 -0.12 20.33 4.08
N LEU A 179 0.78 19.33 4.11
CA LEU A 179 2.23 19.52 4.07
C LEU A 179 2.76 19.85 2.67
N ILE A 180 1.99 19.54 1.63
CA ILE A 180 2.22 19.99 0.25
C ILE A 180 0.91 20.46 -0.36
N SER A 181 0.96 21.46 -1.23
CA SER A 181 -0.22 22.08 -1.84
C SER A 181 -0.76 21.35 -3.08
N THR A 182 0.03 20.41 -3.62
CA THR A 182 -0.30 19.69 -4.85
C THR A 182 -0.19 18.18 -4.60
N ASP A 183 -1.14 17.40 -5.11
CA ASP A 183 -1.08 15.95 -5.06
C ASP A 183 -0.06 15.40 -6.06
N LEU A 184 1.22 15.42 -5.67
CA LEU A 184 2.34 14.88 -6.45
C LEU A 184 2.22 13.36 -6.66
N GLY A 185 1.61 12.64 -5.71
CA GLY A 185 1.41 11.20 -5.80
C GLY A 185 0.47 10.81 -6.94
N SER A 186 -0.59 11.59 -7.19
CA SER A 186 -1.47 11.38 -8.35
C SER A 186 -0.80 11.73 -9.68
N ARG A 187 0.05 12.77 -9.70
CA ARG A 187 0.69 13.32 -10.90
C ARG A 187 1.87 12.52 -11.42
N VAL A 188 2.64 11.87 -10.53
CA VAL A 188 3.81 11.10 -10.94
C VAL A 188 3.41 9.76 -11.55
N GLU A 189 4.00 9.44 -12.70
CA GLU A 189 3.74 8.22 -13.46
C GLU A 189 4.09 6.97 -12.64
N ALA A 190 3.22 5.96 -12.64
CA ALA A 190 3.52 4.70 -11.96
C ALA A 190 4.67 3.95 -12.66
N ILE A 191 5.36 3.08 -11.92
CA ILE A 191 6.22 2.06 -12.52
C ILE A 191 5.29 0.94 -13.01
N LYS A 192 5.49 0.47 -14.24
CA LYS A 192 4.68 -0.62 -14.79
C LYS A 192 5.05 -1.93 -14.11
N THR A 193 4.05 -2.62 -13.57
CA THR A 193 4.22 -3.98 -13.04
C THR A 193 4.53 -4.93 -14.19
N GLN A 194 5.48 -5.83 -13.97
CA GLN A 194 5.77 -6.92 -14.88
C GLN A 194 4.91 -8.12 -14.50
N GLU A 195 4.30 -8.78 -15.50
CA GLU A 195 3.57 -10.03 -15.25
C GLU A 195 4.55 -11.09 -14.75
N THR A 196 4.21 -11.74 -13.64
CA THR A 196 4.98 -12.85 -13.08
C THR A 196 4.19 -14.12 -13.23
N HIS A 197 4.85 -15.18 -13.69
CA HIS A 197 4.29 -16.51 -13.63
C HIS A 197 4.19 -16.97 -12.18
N ARG A 198 3.06 -17.54 -11.80
CA ARG A 198 2.83 -18.07 -10.46
C ARG A 198 2.98 -19.58 -10.53
N GLU A 199 4.02 -20.09 -9.88
CA GLU A 199 4.27 -21.52 -9.82
C GLU A 199 3.14 -22.26 -9.10
N TYR A 200 2.73 -23.37 -9.70
CA TYR A 200 1.73 -24.31 -9.19
C TYR A 200 2.13 -25.74 -9.58
N LEU A 201 1.54 -26.71 -8.87
CA LEU A 201 1.73 -28.12 -9.12
C LEU A 201 0.64 -28.65 -10.07
N THR A 202 0.99 -29.52 -11.00
CA THR A 202 -0.02 -30.33 -11.71
C THR A 202 -0.65 -31.34 -10.75
N LEU A 203 -1.72 -32.01 -11.18
CA LEU A 203 -2.35 -33.02 -10.36
C LEU A 203 -1.38 -34.18 -10.06
N GLU A 204 -0.61 -34.60 -11.06
CA GLU A 204 0.39 -35.66 -10.96
C GLU A 204 1.52 -35.28 -10.01
N GLU A 205 2.04 -34.05 -10.13
CA GLU A 205 3.08 -33.53 -9.23
C GLU A 205 2.58 -33.43 -7.78
N LEU A 206 1.33 -32.97 -7.58
CA LEU A 206 0.72 -32.89 -6.25
C LEU A 206 0.54 -34.30 -5.64
N GLN A 207 0.11 -35.27 -6.43
CA GLN A 207 -0.02 -36.67 -6.00
C GLN A 207 1.34 -37.29 -5.66
N LEU A 208 2.37 -37.01 -6.46
CA LEU A 208 3.73 -37.46 -6.21
C LEU A 208 4.25 -36.88 -4.89
N LEU A 209 4.12 -35.57 -4.71
CA LEU A 209 4.52 -34.87 -3.49
C LEU A 209 3.78 -35.39 -2.24
N ALA A 210 2.48 -35.68 -2.37
CA ALA A 210 1.69 -36.26 -1.28
C ALA A 210 2.20 -37.64 -0.85
N LYS A 211 2.72 -38.45 -1.78
CA LYS A 211 3.33 -39.76 -1.51
C LYS A 211 4.75 -39.65 -0.97
N THR A 212 5.49 -38.57 -1.25
CA THR A 212 6.83 -38.35 -0.72
C THR A 212 6.80 -38.08 0.78
N ASP A 213 7.62 -38.81 1.55
CA ASP A 213 7.68 -38.69 3.00
C ASP A 213 8.34 -37.38 3.46
N LEU A 214 7.90 -36.89 4.62
CA LEU A 214 8.47 -35.72 5.29
C LEU A 214 8.54 -35.94 6.81
N PRO A 215 9.31 -36.93 7.28
CA PRO A 215 9.30 -37.35 8.69
C PRO A 215 9.78 -36.26 9.65
N GLN A 216 10.66 -35.36 9.19
CA GLN A 216 11.23 -34.29 10.01
C GLN A 216 10.23 -33.16 10.31
N LEU A 217 9.23 -32.92 9.46
CA LEU A 217 8.19 -31.90 9.66
C LEU A 217 6.84 -32.38 9.07
N PRO A 218 6.19 -33.38 9.68
CA PRO A 218 4.91 -33.89 9.18
C PRO A 218 3.81 -32.80 9.15
N VAL A 219 3.84 -31.88 10.12
CA VAL A 219 2.91 -30.73 10.20
C VAL A 219 3.02 -29.81 8.98
N LEU A 220 4.22 -29.64 8.40
CA LEU A 220 4.42 -28.87 7.17
C LEU A 220 3.75 -29.57 5.98
N LYS A 221 3.90 -30.90 5.85
CA LYS A 221 3.24 -31.70 4.82
C LYS A 221 1.72 -31.60 4.95
N GLN A 222 1.18 -31.76 6.15
CA GLN A 222 -0.26 -31.60 6.42
C GLN A 222 -0.76 -30.22 6.01
N ALA A 223 -0.07 -29.15 6.44
CA ALA A 223 -0.46 -27.77 6.13
C ALA A 223 -0.42 -27.48 4.61
N ALA A 224 0.62 -27.96 3.93
CA ALA A 224 0.80 -27.80 2.49
C ALA A 224 -0.31 -28.49 1.69
N LEU A 225 -0.59 -29.76 1.98
CA LEU A 225 -1.65 -30.53 1.32
C LEU A 225 -3.04 -29.98 1.67
N PHE A 226 -3.26 -29.58 2.92
CA PHE A 226 -4.50 -28.92 3.33
C PHE A 226 -4.72 -27.61 2.56
N SER A 227 -3.67 -26.81 2.34
CA SER A 227 -3.74 -25.62 1.49
C SER A 227 -4.05 -25.97 0.03
N ALA A 228 -3.48 -27.06 -0.49
CA ALA A 228 -3.73 -27.52 -1.86
C ALA A 228 -5.15 -28.05 -2.08
N LEU A 229 -5.83 -28.52 -1.02
CA LEU A 229 -7.21 -29.04 -1.09
C LEU A 229 -8.28 -28.00 -0.72
N THR A 230 -7.93 -26.93 -0.01
CA THR A 230 -8.89 -25.92 0.48
C THR A 230 -8.64 -24.53 -0.10
N GLY A 231 -7.46 -24.30 -0.68
CA GLY A 231 -7.02 -22.99 -1.13
C GLY A 231 -6.70 -22.02 0.00
N LEU A 232 -6.69 -22.42 1.28
CA LEU A 232 -6.42 -21.50 2.39
C LEU A 232 -4.99 -20.93 2.38
N ARG A 233 -4.82 -19.71 2.89
CA ARG A 233 -3.48 -19.10 3.06
C ARG A 233 -2.80 -19.69 4.29
N TYR A 234 -1.46 -19.72 4.25
CA TYR A 234 -0.64 -20.13 5.39
C TYR A 234 -1.10 -19.52 6.72
N SER A 235 -1.24 -18.18 6.77
CA SER A 235 -1.61 -17.46 7.99
C SER A 235 -3.00 -17.81 8.51
N ASP A 236 -3.91 -18.19 7.62
CA ASP A 236 -5.26 -18.59 8.00
C ASP A 236 -5.21 -20.00 8.62
N ILE A 237 -4.47 -20.94 8.00
CA ILE A 237 -4.24 -22.31 8.50
C ILE A 237 -3.53 -22.30 9.86
N GLU A 238 -2.45 -21.52 10.00
CA GLU A 238 -1.67 -21.36 11.25
C GLU A 238 -2.54 -20.97 12.45
N SER A 239 -3.62 -20.22 12.19
CA SER A 239 -4.49 -19.70 13.24
C SER A 239 -5.81 -20.43 13.41
N LEU A 240 -6.07 -21.42 12.56
CA LEU A 240 -7.36 -22.10 12.52
C LEU A 240 -7.47 -23.07 13.70
N THR A 241 -8.60 -23.03 14.39
CA THR A 241 -8.91 -23.90 15.54
C THR A 241 -10.02 -24.89 15.21
N TRP A 242 -10.10 -26.00 15.95
CA TRP A 242 -11.07 -27.06 15.70
C TRP A 242 -12.54 -26.62 15.81
N ASN A 243 -12.86 -25.65 16.67
CA ASN A 243 -14.22 -25.07 16.77
C ASN A 243 -14.69 -24.35 15.48
N GLN A 244 -13.76 -23.99 14.58
CA GLN A 244 -14.06 -23.37 13.30
C GLN A 244 -14.39 -24.40 12.22
N ILE A 245 -13.97 -25.66 12.40
CA ILE A 245 -14.33 -26.78 11.52
C ILE A 245 -15.61 -27.42 12.05
N ARG A 246 -16.66 -27.35 11.21
CA ARG A 246 -17.98 -27.86 11.51
C ARG A 246 -18.38 -28.90 10.47
N HIS A 247 -19.29 -29.77 10.86
CA HIS A 247 -19.85 -30.80 10.00
C HIS A 247 -21.37 -30.71 10.05
N ASP A 248 -22.00 -30.69 8.87
CA ASP A 248 -23.44 -30.79 8.71
C ASP A 248 -23.76 -32.08 7.95
N LYS A 249 -24.80 -32.81 8.38
CA LYS A 249 -25.14 -34.11 7.79
C LYS A 249 -25.50 -34.03 6.31
N ASN A 250 -26.00 -32.89 5.84
CA ASN A 250 -26.44 -32.71 4.46
C ASN A 250 -25.38 -32.01 3.59
N ASN A 251 -24.54 -31.17 4.20
CA ASN A 251 -23.59 -30.31 3.48
C ASN A 251 -22.11 -30.66 3.71
N GLY A 252 -21.82 -31.68 4.52
CA GLY A 252 -20.46 -32.12 4.82
C GLY A 252 -19.69 -31.13 5.70
N TYR A 253 -18.37 -31.11 5.54
CA TYR A 253 -17.48 -30.25 6.33
C TYR A 253 -17.38 -28.84 5.78
N TYR A 254 -17.31 -27.86 6.67
CA TYR A 254 -17.06 -26.47 6.33
C TYR A 254 -16.29 -25.74 7.43
N ILE A 255 -15.57 -24.69 7.04
CA ILE A 255 -14.80 -23.82 7.91
C ILE A 255 -15.53 -22.49 8.05
N HIS A 256 -15.83 -22.09 9.28
CA HIS A 256 -16.34 -20.76 9.58
C HIS A 256 -15.24 -19.93 10.25
N PHE A 257 -14.66 -18.98 9.51
CA PHE A 257 -13.53 -18.20 10.02
C PHE A 257 -13.51 -16.78 9.48
N THR A 258 -12.79 -15.91 10.19
CA THR A 258 -12.51 -14.56 9.72
C THR A 258 -11.08 -14.52 9.18
N GLN A 259 -10.93 -14.23 7.89
CA GLN A 259 -9.61 -14.19 7.25
C GLN A 259 -8.69 -13.16 7.93
N ARG A 260 -7.44 -13.54 8.23
CA ARG A 260 -6.51 -12.62 8.92
C ARG A 260 -6.21 -11.37 8.11
N LYS A 261 -6.01 -11.52 6.79
CA LYS A 261 -5.55 -10.44 5.90
C LYS A 261 -6.65 -9.47 5.48
N THR A 262 -7.84 -9.99 5.16
CA THR A 262 -8.94 -9.19 4.61
C THR A 262 -10.01 -8.88 5.64
N LYS A 263 -10.01 -9.55 6.80
CA LYS A 263 -11.01 -9.45 7.88
C LYS A 263 -12.44 -9.80 7.44
N GLY A 264 -12.61 -10.47 6.30
CA GLY A 264 -13.91 -10.99 5.87
C GLY A 264 -14.26 -12.27 6.63
N THR A 265 -15.50 -12.40 7.07
CA THR A 265 -16.08 -13.65 7.58
C THR A 265 -16.47 -14.53 6.40
N GLU A 266 -15.93 -15.74 6.35
CA GLU A 266 -16.11 -16.67 5.26
C GLU A 266 -16.66 -18.01 5.79
N VAL A 267 -17.51 -18.63 4.99
CA VAL A 267 -17.93 -20.04 5.15
C VAL A 267 -17.37 -20.80 3.96
N LEU A 268 -16.41 -21.68 4.22
CA LEU A 268 -15.69 -22.43 3.19
C LEU A 268 -16.02 -23.92 3.31
N PRO A 269 -16.79 -24.51 2.38
CA PRO A 269 -16.91 -25.96 2.27
C PRO A 269 -15.55 -26.60 2.02
N ILE A 270 -15.26 -27.71 2.70
CA ILE A 270 -14.02 -28.47 2.55
C ILE A 270 -14.31 -29.96 2.39
N SER A 271 -13.44 -30.66 1.68
CA SER A 271 -13.60 -32.10 1.45
C SER A 271 -13.28 -32.91 2.72
N GLU A 272 -13.86 -34.11 2.82
CA GLU A 272 -13.51 -35.08 3.87
C GLU A 272 -12.02 -35.43 3.82
N GLN A 273 -11.44 -35.52 2.62
CA GLN A 273 -10.00 -35.73 2.45
C GLN A 273 -9.18 -34.62 3.10
N ALA A 274 -9.59 -33.36 2.98
CA ALA A 274 -8.90 -32.25 3.63
C ALA A 274 -8.96 -32.38 5.17
N VAL A 275 -10.10 -32.77 5.72
CA VAL A 275 -10.24 -33.01 7.17
C VAL A 275 -9.40 -34.20 7.63
N GLY A 276 -9.37 -35.28 6.84
CA GLY A 276 -8.57 -36.47 7.14
C GLY A 276 -7.06 -36.19 7.24
N LEU A 277 -6.55 -35.14 6.59
CA LEU A 277 -5.14 -34.73 6.73
C LEU A 277 -4.80 -34.15 8.11
N LEU A 278 -5.79 -33.67 8.87
CA LEU A 278 -5.59 -32.99 10.15
C LEU A 278 -5.41 -33.96 11.32
N GLY A 279 -5.75 -35.25 11.13
CA GLY A 279 -5.73 -36.25 12.18
C GLY A 279 -6.87 -36.07 13.19
N ASP A 280 -6.65 -36.54 14.42
CA ASP A 280 -7.67 -36.54 15.47
C ASP A 280 -7.96 -35.16 16.04
N ARG A 281 -9.23 -34.92 16.37
CA ARG A 281 -9.68 -33.66 16.99
C ARG A 281 -9.15 -33.57 18.42
N LEU A 282 -8.20 -32.66 18.65
CA LEU A 282 -7.53 -32.47 19.95
C LEU A 282 -8.35 -31.66 20.97
N GLY A 283 -9.35 -30.91 20.51
CA GLY A 283 -10.23 -30.08 21.36
C GLY A 283 -10.60 -28.76 20.69
N ASP A 284 -11.77 -28.22 21.03
CA ASP A 284 -12.39 -27.11 20.29
C ASP A 284 -11.54 -25.84 20.18
N SER A 285 -10.87 -25.44 21.26
CA SER A 285 -10.01 -24.24 21.29
C SER A 285 -8.59 -24.51 20.80
N GLN A 286 -8.24 -25.76 20.48
CA GLN A 286 -6.91 -26.11 20.00
C GLN A 286 -6.75 -25.80 18.52
N LEU A 287 -5.52 -25.47 18.11
CA LEU A 287 -5.15 -25.30 16.71
C LEU A 287 -5.34 -26.62 15.95
N ILE A 288 -5.73 -26.53 14.68
CA ILE A 288 -5.86 -27.73 13.81
C ILE A 288 -4.51 -28.38 13.51
N LEU A 289 -3.43 -27.60 13.56
CA LEU A 289 -2.06 -28.03 13.30
C LEU A 289 -1.11 -27.38 14.32
N PRO A 290 -1.07 -27.87 15.57
CA PRO A 290 -0.18 -27.35 16.60
C PRO A 290 1.29 -27.44 16.17
N GLY A 291 2.07 -26.39 16.45
CA GLY A 291 3.49 -26.32 16.08
C GLY A 291 3.77 -25.91 14.63
N LEU A 292 2.73 -25.61 13.84
CA LEU A 292 2.90 -24.95 12.53
C LEU A 292 3.51 -23.56 12.73
N THR A 293 4.72 -23.35 12.21
CA THR A 293 5.45 -22.07 12.31
C THR A 293 6.11 -21.68 11.00
N TYR A 294 6.35 -20.38 10.80
CA TYR A 294 6.98 -19.87 9.58
C TYR A 294 8.42 -19.43 9.87
N SER A 295 9.39 -20.09 9.25
CA SER A 295 10.81 -19.74 9.41
C SER A 295 11.64 -20.06 8.17
N ALA A 296 12.87 -19.54 8.12
CA ALA A 296 13.83 -19.87 7.07
C ALA A 296 14.13 -21.39 7.00
N TYR A 297 14.16 -22.06 8.16
CA TYR A 297 14.33 -23.51 8.24
C TYR A 297 13.17 -24.25 7.57
N TRP A 298 11.92 -23.89 7.89
CA TRP A 298 10.73 -24.50 7.28
C TRP A 298 10.69 -24.31 5.76
N ASN A 299 11.07 -23.12 5.28
CA ASN A 299 11.18 -22.86 3.84
C ASN A 299 12.26 -23.70 3.16
N LYS A 300 13.39 -23.95 3.84
CA LYS A 300 14.44 -24.85 3.35
C LYS A 300 13.94 -26.29 3.29
N VAL A 301 13.26 -26.77 4.34
CA VAL A 301 12.70 -28.12 4.38
C VAL A 301 11.63 -28.31 3.30
N LEU A 302 10.74 -27.34 3.10
CA LEU A 302 9.76 -27.37 2.00
C LEU A 302 10.42 -27.55 0.64
N LYS A 303 11.46 -26.76 0.34
CA LYS A 303 12.20 -26.86 -0.93
C LYS A 303 12.86 -28.23 -1.10
N GLN A 304 13.41 -28.78 -0.03
CA GLN A 304 14.04 -30.09 -0.05
C GLN A 304 13.01 -31.20 -0.29
N TRP A 305 11.87 -31.16 0.39
CA TRP A 305 10.76 -32.12 0.20
C TRP A 305 10.23 -32.11 -1.24
N VAL A 306 10.03 -30.93 -1.81
CA VAL A 306 9.61 -30.77 -3.21
C VAL A 306 10.64 -31.37 -4.18
N LYS A 307 11.93 -31.15 -3.91
CA LYS A 307 13.02 -31.72 -4.71
C LYS A 307 13.09 -33.24 -4.58
N GLU A 308 12.87 -33.80 -3.40
CA GLU A 308 12.82 -35.24 -3.14
C GLU A 308 11.66 -35.92 -3.87
N ALA A 309 10.56 -35.19 -4.09
CA ALA A 309 9.47 -35.62 -4.96
C ALA A 309 9.80 -35.52 -6.47
N GLY A 310 11.03 -35.15 -6.85
CA GLY A 310 11.44 -35.01 -8.25
C GLY A 310 10.91 -33.75 -8.95
N ILE A 311 10.34 -32.80 -8.21
CA ILE A 311 9.75 -31.58 -8.77
C ILE A 311 10.81 -30.48 -8.85
N THR A 312 11.03 -29.95 -10.06
CA THR A 312 12.06 -28.94 -10.33
C THR A 312 11.57 -27.50 -10.19
N LYS A 313 10.25 -27.29 -10.13
CA LYS A 313 9.62 -25.97 -10.00
C LYS A 313 10.00 -25.30 -8.67
N PRO A 314 10.21 -23.98 -8.63
CA PRO A 314 10.49 -23.27 -7.39
C PRO A 314 9.21 -23.05 -6.57
N ILE A 315 8.75 -24.12 -5.91
CA ILE A 315 7.54 -24.13 -5.08
C ILE A 315 7.80 -23.43 -3.74
N THR A 316 6.88 -22.53 -3.37
CA THR A 316 6.80 -21.92 -2.04
C THR A 316 5.48 -22.31 -1.40
N PHE A 317 5.28 -22.03 -0.11
CA PHE A 317 4.01 -22.41 0.54
C PHE A 317 2.79 -21.79 -0.16
N HIS A 318 2.91 -20.56 -0.68
CA HIS A 318 1.79 -19.93 -1.38
C HIS A 318 1.44 -20.61 -2.72
N SER A 319 2.36 -21.38 -3.29
CA SER A 319 2.12 -22.16 -4.50
C SER A 319 1.03 -23.22 -4.28
N PHE A 320 0.83 -23.77 -3.07
CA PHE A 320 -0.25 -24.74 -2.82
C PHE A 320 -1.64 -24.13 -3.02
N ARG A 321 -1.83 -22.88 -2.62
CA ARG A 321 -3.06 -22.14 -2.94
C ARG A 321 -3.21 -21.86 -4.43
N HIS A 322 -2.10 -21.67 -5.15
CA HIS A 322 -2.11 -21.53 -6.62
C HIS A 322 -2.48 -22.85 -7.29
N THR A 323 -1.92 -23.95 -6.81
CA THR A 323 -2.30 -25.32 -7.19
C THR A 323 -3.79 -25.54 -7.03
N TYR A 324 -4.37 -25.24 -5.87
CA TYR A 324 -5.82 -25.34 -5.67
C TYR A 324 -6.61 -24.54 -6.72
N ALA A 325 -6.27 -23.26 -6.90
CA ALA A 325 -6.98 -22.37 -7.81
C ALA A 325 -6.88 -22.85 -9.26
N THR A 326 -5.68 -23.20 -9.72
CA THR A 326 -5.44 -23.64 -11.10
C THR A 326 -6.08 -25.01 -11.36
N LEU A 327 -5.96 -25.97 -10.44
CA LEU A 327 -6.56 -27.29 -10.59
C LEU A 327 -8.09 -27.24 -10.61
N GLN A 328 -8.72 -26.47 -9.73
CA GLN A 328 -10.19 -26.32 -9.74
C GLN A 328 -10.68 -25.76 -11.08
N LEU A 329 -10.01 -24.74 -11.61
CA LEU A 329 -10.34 -24.17 -12.91
C LEU A 329 -10.07 -25.15 -14.06
N SER A 330 -8.96 -25.88 -14.03
CA SER A 330 -8.63 -26.86 -15.09
C SER A 330 -9.56 -28.06 -15.07
N LEU A 331 -10.11 -28.42 -13.91
CA LEU A 331 -11.12 -29.46 -13.74
C LEU A 331 -12.56 -28.94 -13.98
N GLY A 332 -12.72 -27.74 -14.52
CA GLY A 332 -14.01 -27.22 -14.98
C GLY A 332 -14.83 -26.46 -13.95
N THR A 333 -14.31 -26.21 -12.74
CA THR A 333 -14.99 -25.35 -11.76
C THR A 333 -15.04 -23.92 -12.28
N ASP A 334 -16.20 -23.28 -12.19
CA ASP A 334 -16.35 -21.92 -12.69
C ASP A 334 -15.52 -20.90 -11.88
N ILE A 335 -15.03 -19.87 -12.56
CA ILE A 335 -14.12 -18.87 -11.98
C ILE A 335 -14.76 -18.10 -10.82
N TYR A 336 -16.07 -17.93 -10.80
CA TYR A 336 -16.76 -17.23 -9.73
C TYR A 336 -16.74 -18.08 -8.46
N THR A 337 -17.07 -19.36 -8.55
CA THR A 337 -17.00 -20.33 -7.45
C THR A 337 -15.58 -20.42 -6.92
N VAL A 338 -14.56 -20.61 -7.78
CA VAL A 338 -13.15 -20.62 -7.35
C VAL A 338 -12.78 -19.31 -6.63
N SER A 339 -13.23 -18.16 -7.14
CA SER A 339 -12.99 -16.87 -6.50
C SER A 339 -13.60 -16.78 -5.10
N LYS A 340 -14.79 -17.35 -4.88
CA LYS A 340 -15.46 -17.38 -3.57
C LYS A 340 -14.82 -18.37 -2.61
N MET A 341 -14.44 -19.56 -3.09
CA MET A 341 -13.68 -20.53 -2.26
C MET A 341 -12.31 -19.97 -1.82
N LEU A 342 -11.71 -19.11 -2.64
CA LEU A 342 -10.49 -18.39 -2.28
C LEU A 342 -10.75 -17.17 -1.37
N GLY A 343 -12.01 -16.73 -1.19
CA GLY A 343 -12.36 -15.50 -0.48
C GLY A 343 -11.75 -14.24 -1.13
N HIS A 344 -11.76 -14.18 -2.46
CA HIS A 344 -11.36 -12.98 -3.20
C HIS A 344 -12.53 -12.01 -3.31
N ARG A 345 -12.30 -10.74 -2.96
CA ARG A 345 -13.29 -9.65 -3.11
C ARG A 345 -13.53 -9.26 -4.57
N GLU A 346 -12.46 -9.30 -5.37
CA GLU A 346 -12.49 -8.93 -6.78
C GLU A 346 -12.10 -10.12 -7.67
N LEU A 347 -12.92 -10.42 -8.68
CA LEU A 347 -12.67 -11.47 -9.66
C LEU A 347 -11.32 -11.32 -10.39
N LYS A 348 -10.85 -10.08 -10.55
CA LYS A 348 -9.55 -9.76 -11.14
C LYS A 348 -8.39 -10.52 -10.47
N THR A 349 -8.50 -10.80 -9.18
CA THR A 349 -7.50 -11.57 -8.43
C THR A 349 -7.47 -13.04 -8.86
N THR A 350 -8.61 -13.60 -9.27
CA THR A 350 -8.74 -15.01 -9.71
C THR A 350 -8.43 -15.16 -11.20
N GLN A 351 -8.67 -14.12 -12.00
CA GLN A 351 -8.38 -14.12 -13.45
C GLN A 351 -6.92 -14.45 -13.79
N ILE A 352 -5.99 -14.20 -12.87
CA ILE A 352 -4.57 -14.56 -13.06
C ILE A 352 -4.37 -16.07 -13.24
N TYR A 353 -5.23 -16.92 -12.65
CA TYR A 353 -5.16 -18.37 -12.78
C TYR A 353 -5.80 -18.86 -14.08
N ALA A 354 -6.83 -18.17 -14.57
CA ALA A 354 -7.50 -18.52 -15.82
C ALA A 354 -6.57 -18.37 -17.05
N LYS A 355 -5.58 -17.45 -16.99
CA LYS A 355 -4.60 -17.27 -18.06
C LYS A 355 -3.67 -18.47 -18.27
N ILE A 356 -3.51 -19.32 -17.25
CA ILE A 356 -2.53 -20.42 -17.20
C ILE A 356 -3.05 -21.66 -17.95
N ILE A 357 -4.36 -21.74 -18.20
CA ILE A 357 -4.97 -22.94 -18.76
C ILE A 357 -4.97 -22.85 -20.29
N ASP A 358 -3.96 -23.47 -20.90
CA ASP A 358 -3.88 -23.60 -22.35
C ASP A 358 -4.80 -24.73 -22.87
N GLN A 359 -5.09 -25.71 -22.02
CA GLN A 359 -5.93 -26.86 -22.36
C GLN A 359 -7.42 -26.48 -22.52
N SER A 360 -7.94 -25.57 -21.70
CA SER A 360 -9.31 -25.07 -21.83
C SER A 360 -9.50 -24.18 -23.05
N LYS A 361 -8.45 -23.51 -23.54
CA LYS A 361 -8.50 -22.81 -24.84
C LYS A 361 -8.59 -23.79 -25.99
N ARG A 362 -7.87 -24.92 -25.92
CA ARG A 362 -7.91 -25.98 -26.93
C ARG A 362 -9.28 -26.67 -26.95
N GLU A 363 -9.78 -27.09 -25.80
CA GLU A 363 -11.12 -27.66 -25.67
C GLU A 363 -12.21 -26.66 -26.10
N ALA A 364 -12.07 -25.37 -25.78
CA ALA A 364 -13.00 -24.33 -26.23
C ALA A 364 -12.94 -24.11 -27.75
N ALA A 365 -11.77 -24.22 -28.38
CA ALA A 365 -11.63 -24.16 -29.83
C ALA A 365 -12.36 -25.33 -30.51
N ASP A 366 -12.31 -26.53 -29.91
CA ASP A 366 -12.91 -27.75 -30.45
C ASP A 366 -14.40 -27.92 -30.11
N LYS A 367 -15.00 -26.99 -29.33
CA LYS A 367 -16.42 -27.03 -28.97
C LYS A 367 -17.37 -26.73 -30.12
N ILE A 368 -16.93 -25.96 -31.11
CA ILE A 368 -17.73 -25.68 -32.31
C ILE A 368 -17.47 -26.81 -33.30
N LYS A 369 -18.47 -27.68 -33.50
CA LYS A 369 -18.47 -28.72 -34.54
C LYS A 369 -19.46 -28.30 -35.63
N LEU A 370 -19.04 -28.38 -36.89
CA LEU A 370 -19.90 -28.15 -38.07
C LEU A 370 -20.75 -29.38 -38.39
#